data_AF-A0A917PPA6-F1
#
_entry.id   AF-A0A917PPA6-F1
#
_cell.length_a   1.000
_cell.length_b   1.000
_cell.length_c   1.000
_cell.angle_alpha   90.00
_cell.angle_beta   90.00
_cell.angle_gamma   90.00
#
_symmetry.space_group_name_H-M   'P 1'
#
loop_
_entity.id
_entity.type
_entity.pdbx_description
1 polymer ?
#
loop_
_entity_poly.entity_id
_entity_poly.type
_entity_poly.pdbx_seq_one_letter_code
_entity_poly.pdbx_strand_id
1 'polypeptide(L)'
;MIYQLSDFHFPDTPARLFPDTPDRPLYLEIGFGDGRFWPHHAATFPQAPNYLGVELSGASLQKANARLNRSGLTNAHLSKLPALVMLDAVIPEASLDGIIVNFPDPWPKKDHLDQRLLRAPFFRLAASRLRPGGAVLFTTDHEEYFEFACREAEQSGVMRTELRDPPPAALETKYALKWRELGIGAQHARFVPTADPHALAATLPRPDIRALPLEDQALPHAIVTLPDPFDLTDFEKGAVRGPGHTVVLLDAYRSLRRHEYTVLAHVEEGELTQEVLVGITPRADGSTLVRLAKFGGPIITTGVKAAVAAVTAELVKRGAVITHLGY
;
A
#
# COMPACT_ATOMS: atom_id res chain seq x y z
N MET A 1 8.80 -2.52 13.62
CA MET A 1 7.88 -1.41 13.25
C MET A 1 7.61 -1.34 11.75
N ILE A 2 8.57 -1.69 10.87
CA ILE A 2 8.30 -1.70 9.42
C ILE A 2 7.53 -2.97 9.05
N TYR A 3 6.34 -2.80 8.48
CA TYR A 3 5.49 -3.87 7.95
C TYR A 3 5.65 -3.95 6.44
N GLN A 4 5.78 -5.17 5.94
CA GLN A 4 5.69 -5.53 4.53
C GLN A 4 4.22 -5.77 4.15
N LEU A 5 3.94 -5.84 2.85
CA LEU A 5 2.57 -6.08 2.36
C LEU A 5 2.00 -7.41 2.88
N SER A 6 2.81 -8.48 2.91
CA SER A 6 2.44 -9.79 3.47
C SER A 6 2.21 -9.81 4.98
N ASP A 7 2.63 -8.78 5.71
CA ASP A 7 2.39 -8.72 7.15
C ASP A 7 0.95 -8.29 7.46
N PHE A 8 0.21 -7.77 6.47
CA PHE A 8 -1.19 -7.33 6.60
C PHE A 8 -2.18 -8.44 6.24
N HIS A 9 -3.36 -8.36 6.85
CA HIS A 9 -4.56 -9.04 6.38
C HIS A 9 -5.44 -8.06 5.58
N PHE A 10 -6.34 -8.61 4.75
CA PHE A 10 -7.15 -7.84 3.80
C PHE A 10 -8.63 -8.19 3.95
N PRO A 11 -9.40 -7.50 4.81
CA PRO A 11 -8.97 -6.43 5.72
C PRO A 11 -8.29 -6.96 6.98
N ASP A 12 -7.60 -6.07 7.68
CA ASP A 12 -6.91 -6.34 8.94
C ASP A 12 -7.81 -6.07 10.16
N THR A 13 -7.27 -6.04 11.38
CA THR A 13 -8.00 -5.56 12.55
C THR A 13 -7.05 -4.80 13.48
N PRO A 14 -7.54 -3.77 14.20
CA PRO A 14 -6.75 -3.11 15.25
C PRO A 14 -6.18 -4.10 16.27
N ALA A 15 -6.94 -5.14 16.62
CA ALA A 15 -6.51 -6.18 17.57
C ALA A 15 -5.34 -7.02 17.08
N ARG A 16 -5.26 -7.32 15.78
CA ARG A 16 -4.12 -8.04 15.21
C ARG A 16 -2.90 -7.14 15.04
N LEU A 17 -3.12 -5.89 14.60
CA LEU A 17 -2.05 -4.93 14.39
C LEU A 17 -1.44 -4.45 15.72
N PHE A 18 -2.25 -4.22 16.74
CA PHE A 18 -1.85 -3.67 18.03
C PHE A 18 -2.37 -4.52 19.19
N PRO A 19 -1.87 -5.77 19.35
CA PRO A 19 -2.41 -6.72 20.32
C PRO A 19 -2.30 -6.24 21.78
N ASP A 20 -1.30 -5.42 22.09
CA ASP A 20 -1.11 -4.87 23.44
C ASP A 20 -2.02 -3.68 23.75
N THR A 21 -2.56 -3.03 22.71
CA THR A 21 -3.31 -1.78 22.83
C THR A 21 -4.50 -1.70 21.86
N PRO A 22 -5.32 -2.75 21.71
CA PRO A 22 -6.30 -2.88 20.62
C PRO A 22 -7.40 -1.82 20.66
N ASP A 23 -7.73 -1.32 21.85
CA ASP A 23 -8.80 -0.34 22.09
C ASP A 23 -8.31 1.12 22.06
N ARG A 24 -7.00 1.35 21.87
CA ARG A 24 -6.48 2.72 21.76
C ARG A 24 -6.90 3.33 20.42
N PRO A 25 -7.09 4.67 20.35
CA PRO A 25 -7.42 5.35 19.11
C PRO A 25 -6.43 4.98 17.99
N LEU A 26 -6.94 4.76 16.77
CA LEU A 26 -6.11 4.37 15.62
C LEU A 26 -6.04 5.48 14.58
N TYR A 27 -4.83 5.95 14.31
CA TYR A 27 -4.57 6.98 13.31
C TYR A 27 -3.77 6.43 12.12
N LEU A 28 -4.17 6.81 10.91
CA LEU A 28 -3.40 6.59 9.69
C LEU A 28 -2.73 7.90 9.27
N GLU A 29 -1.40 7.96 9.14
CA GLU A 29 -0.72 9.07 8.47
C GLU A 29 -0.32 8.68 7.03
N ILE A 30 -0.79 9.47 6.07
CA ILE A 30 -0.46 9.32 4.66
C ILE A 30 0.68 10.28 4.30
N GLY A 31 1.78 9.73 3.79
CA GLY A 31 2.96 10.52 3.45
C GLY A 31 3.67 11.06 4.69
N PHE A 32 3.92 10.19 5.68
CA PHE A 32 4.52 10.58 6.97
C PHE A 32 5.96 11.15 6.84
N GLY A 33 6.57 11.06 5.65
CA GLY A 33 7.91 11.58 5.39
C GLY A 33 8.94 10.99 6.34
N ASP A 34 9.67 11.83 7.07
CA ASP A 34 10.68 11.35 8.00
C ASP A 34 10.12 10.98 9.40
N GLY A 35 8.80 11.02 9.62
CA GLY A 35 8.15 10.54 10.85
C GLY A 35 8.24 11.48 12.05
N ARG A 36 8.25 12.80 11.82
CA ARG A 36 8.30 13.85 12.86
C ARG A 36 6.97 14.03 13.62
N PHE A 37 5.85 13.71 12.97
CA PHE A 37 4.53 14.09 13.46
C PHE A 37 4.11 13.30 14.71
N TRP A 38 4.19 11.96 14.68
CA TRP A 38 3.63 11.11 15.74
C TRP A 38 4.15 11.36 17.15
N PRO A 39 5.47 11.58 17.41
CA PRO A 39 5.91 11.85 18.78
C PRO A 39 5.24 13.08 19.40
N HIS A 40 5.01 14.12 18.60
CA HIS A 40 4.34 15.34 19.05
C HIS A 40 2.82 15.16 19.18
N HIS A 41 2.21 14.44 18.23
CA HIS A 41 0.78 14.13 18.30
C HIS A 41 0.46 13.20 19.47
N ALA A 42 1.28 12.18 19.74
CA ALA A 42 1.10 11.26 20.85
C ALA A 42 1.15 11.97 22.21
N ALA A 43 1.98 13.01 22.33
CA ALA A 43 2.10 13.81 23.56
C ALA A 43 0.84 14.65 23.87
N THR A 44 -0.09 14.81 22.93
CA THR A 44 -1.38 15.49 23.19
C THR A 44 -2.44 14.56 23.81
N PHE A 45 -2.12 13.28 24.01
CA PHE A 45 -3.00 12.30 24.63
C PHE A 45 -2.44 11.83 25.98
N PRO A 46 -3.31 11.48 26.95
CA PRO A 46 -2.87 10.86 28.20
C PRO A 46 -2.14 9.52 27.98
N GLN A 47 -2.55 8.78 26.95
CA GLN A 47 -1.88 7.58 26.47
C GLN A 47 -1.70 7.70 24.96
N ALA A 48 -0.51 7.37 24.47
CA ALA A 48 -0.22 7.43 23.03
C ALA A 48 -1.21 6.55 22.24
N PRO A 49 -1.85 7.08 21.18
CA PRO A 49 -2.73 6.30 20.32
C PRO A 49 -1.90 5.37 19.42
N ASN A 50 -2.56 4.41 18.76
CA ASN A 50 -1.95 3.54 17.78
C ASN A 50 -1.77 4.27 16.44
N TYR A 51 -0.64 4.05 15.80
CA TYR A 51 -0.34 4.68 14.52
C TYR A 51 -0.02 3.66 13.43
N LEU A 52 -0.63 3.85 12.26
CA LEU A 52 -0.23 3.23 11.02
C LEU A 52 0.21 4.34 10.05
N GLY A 53 1.27 4.09 9.27
CA GLY A 53 1.80 5.08 8.35
C GLY A 53 2.14 4.48 7.01
N VAL A 54 1.87 5.22 5.93
CA VAL A 54 2.26 4.85 4.57
C VAL A 54 3.14 5.93 3.91
N GLU A 55 4.20 5.50 3.25
CA GLU A 55 5.17 6.37 2.56
C GLU A 55 5.81 5.63 1.39
N LEU A 56 5.95 6.27 0.23
CA LEU A 56 6.54 5.63 -0.96
C LEU A 56 8.08 5.72 -0.97
N SER A 57 8.66 6.72 -0.30
CA SER A 57 10.11 6.88 -0.18
C SER A 57 10.71 5.92 0.85
N GLY A 58 11.44 4.91 0.38
CA GLY A 58 12.18 3.99 1.25
C GLY A 58 13.20 4.69 2.16
N ALA A 59 13.81 5.79 1.69
CA ALA A 59 14.74 6.58 2.51
C ALA A 59 14.01 7.32 3.64
N SER A 60 12.80 7.82 3.38
CA SER A 60 11.94 8.47 4.39
C SER A 60 11.47 7.45 5.43
N LEU A 61 11.03 6.27 4.99
CA LEU A 61 10.66 5.14 5.84
C LEU A 61 11.77 4.76 6.84
N GLN A 62 13.02 4.62 6.37
CA GLN A 62 14.14 4.29 7.25
C GLN A 62 14.43 5.38 8.29
N LYS A 63 14.33 6.66 7.89
CA LYS A 63 14.49 7.79 8.82
C LYS A 63 13.38 7.82 9.87
N ALA A 64 12.14 7.57 9.46
CA ALA A 64 10.99 7.47 10.35
C ALA A 64 11.17 6.34 11.36
N ASN A 65 11.50 5.13 10.91
CA ASN A 65 11.76 3.98 11.78
C ASN A 65 12.85 4.30 12.83
N ALA A 66 13.97 4.90 12.41
CA ALA A 66 15.03 5.28 13.34
C ALA A 66 14.57 6.36 14.35
N ARG A 67 13.72 7.30 13.93
CA ARG A 67 13.20 8.36 14.80
C ARG A 67 12.20 7.82 15.82
N LEU A 68 11.25 7.00 15.40
CA LEU A 68 10.22 6.44 16.30
C LEU A 68 10.84 5.54 17.36
N ASN A 69 11.84 4.73 16.98
CA ASN A 69 12.62 3.95 17.95
C ASN A 69 13.31 4.83 19.00
N ARG A 70 13.87 6.00 18.61
CA ARG A 70 14.50 6.93 19.56
C ARG A 70 13.50 7.67 20.44
N SER A 71 12.27 7.91 19.97
CA SER A 71 11.24 8.55 20.78
C SER A 71 10.56 7.60 21.77
N GLY A 72 10.84 6.30 21.70
CA GLY A 72 10.20 5.29 22.54
C GLY A 72 8.73 5.04 22.19
N LEU A 73 8.27 5.48 21.01
CA LEU A 73 6.89 5.23 20.57
C LEU A 73 6.84 3.79 20.07
N THR A 74 6.20 2.88 20.82
CA THR A 74 6.20 1.44 20.53
C THR A 74 4.98 0.97 19.75
N ASN A 75 3.89 1.75 19.78
CA ASN A 75 2.62 1.43 19.14
C ASN A 75 2.47 2.10 17.77
N ALA A 76 3.43 1.84 16.89
CA ALA A 76 3.51 2.45 15.57
C ALA A 76 3.99 1.47 14.51
N HIS A 77 3.27 1.38 13.39
CA HIS A 77 3.63 0.54 12.25
C HIS A 77 3.82 1.40 11.01
N LEU A 78 4.91 1.19 10.30
CA LEU A 78 5.26 1.93 9.09
C LEU A 78 5.24 0.97 7.90
N SER A 79 4.71 1.40 6.76
CA SER A 79 4.67 0.59 5.55
C SER A 79 5.04 1.40 4.32
N LYS A 80 5.66 0.73 3.34
CA LYS A 80 5.92 1.29 2.01
C LYS A 80 4.82 0.86 1.04
N LEU A 81 3.68 1.55 1.09
CA LEU A 81 2.51 1.22 0.26
C LEU A 81 1.82 2.49 -0.26
N PRO A 82 1.13 2.39 -1.41
CA PRO A 82 0.18 3.43 -1.82
C PRO A 82 -0.93 3.59 -0.78
N ALA A 83 -1.33 4.84 -0.55
CA ALA A 83 -2.32 5.17 0.47
C ALA A 83 -3.71 4.59 0.17
N LEU A 84 -4.11 4.58 -1.11
CA LEU A 84 -5.38 4.02 -1.54
C LEU A 84 -5.43 2.50 -1.31
N VAL A 85 -4.34 1.78 -1.58
CA VAL A 85 -4.23 0.33 -1.27
C VAL A 85 -4.43 0.08 0.23
N MET A 86 -3.79 0.89 1.08
CA MET A 86 -3.94 0.78 2.53
C MET A 86 -5.39 1.02 2.97
N LEU A 87 -6.01 2.10 2.52
CA LEU A 87 -7.39 2.44 2.89
C LEU A 87 -8.42 1.46 2.34
N ASP A 88 -8.25 0.99 1.11
CA ASP A 88 -9.25 0.19 0.43
C ASP A 88 -9.19 -1.29 0.83
N ALA A 89 -7.97 -1.82 0.93
CA ALA A 89 -7.76 -3.27 1.06
C ALA A 89 -7.37 -3.71 2.49
N VAL A 90 -6.69 -2.87 3.27
CA VAL A 90 -6.14 -3.25 4.58
C VAL A 90 -7.00 -2.72 5.74
N ILE A 91 -7.34 -1.43 5.73
CA ILE A 91 -8.05 -0.80 6.84
C ILE A 91 -9.52 -1.23 6.85
N PRO A 92 -10.06 -1.75 7.97
CA PRO A 92 -11.50 -2.05 8.07
C PRO A 92 -12.38 -0.80 8.02
N GLU A 93 -13.63 -1.01 7.63
CA GLU A 93 -14.68 0.01 7.78
C GLU A 93 -14.79 0.48 9.24
N ALA A 94 -15.11 1.76 9.43
CA ALA A 94 -15.38 2.37 10.74
C ALA A 94 -14.31 2.13 11.84
N SER A 95 -13.03 1.96 11.46
CA SER A 95 -11.96 1.55 12.39
C SER A 95 -10.95 2.64 12.73
N LEU A 96 -10.89 3.73 11.96
CA LEU A 96 -9.95 4.83 12.17
C LEU A 96 -10.57 5.97 12.98
N ASP A 97 -9.78 6.50 13.92
CA ASP A 97 -10.04 7.74 14.65
C ASP A 97 -9.67 8.98 13.85
N GLY A 98 -8.68 8.86 12.96
CA GLY A 98 -8.28 9.96 12.11
C GLY A 98 -7.34 9.54 10.99
N ILE A 99 -7.41 10.28 9.90
CA ILE A 99 -6.48 10.17 8.77
C ILE A 99 -5.71 11.48 8.69
N ILE A 100 -4.39 11.44 8.81
CA ILE A 100 -3.52 12.60 8.81
C ILE A 100 -2.86 12.73 7.45
N VAL A 101 -2.96 13.93 6.86
CA VAL A 101 -2.31 14.28 5.59
C VAL A 101 -1.62 15.63 5.78
N ASN A 102 -0.29 15.59 5.93
CA ASN A 102 0.51 16.79 6.19
C ASN A 102 1.39 17.11 4.96
N PHE A 103 1.25 18.31 4.42
CA PHE A 103 2.05 18.85 3.31
C PHE A 103 2.17 17.89 2.11
N PRO A 104 1.05 17.35 1.59
CA PRO A 104 1.08 16.50 0.40
C PRO A 104 1.58 17.28 -0.83
N ASP A 105 2.10 16.56 -1.83
CA ASP A 105 2.55 17.19 -3.08
C ASP A 105 1.41 18.01 -3.72
N PRO A 106 1.60 19.32 -3.95
CA PRO A 106 0.53 20.19 -4.40
C PRO A 106 0.19 20.07 -5.88
N TRP A 107 1.06 19.48 -6.71
CA TRP A 107 0.87 19.36 -8.16
C TRP A 107 0.32 20.66 -8.79
N PRO A 108 1.11 21.74 -8.84
CA PRO A 108 0.60 23.10 -9.13
C PRO A 108 0.15 23.31 -10.59
N LYS A 109 0.50 22.38 -11.49
CA LYS A 109 0.09 22.47 -12.89
C LYS A 109 -1.34 21.98 -13.05
N LYS A 110 -2.17 22.72 -13.80
CA LYS A 110 -3.58 22.36 -14.05
C LYS A 110 -3.77 20.94 -14.60
N ASP A 111 -2.85 20.50 -15.44
CA ASP A 111 -2.89 19.17 -16.06
C ASP A 111 -2.57 18.03 -15.07
N HIS A 112 -2.18 18.35 -13.82
CA HIS A 112 -1.83 17.37 -12.79
C HIS A 112 -2.79 17.39 -11.59
N LEU A 113 -3.94 18.07 -11.70
CA LEU A 113 -4.92 18.12 -10.60
C LEU A 113 -5.49 16.74 -10.25
N ASP A 114 -5.50 15.83 -11.22
CA ASP A 114 -5.84 14.42 -11.05
C ASP A 114 -4.85 13.63 -10.17
N GLN A 115 -3.61 14.10 -10.06
CA GLN A 115 -2.56 13.54 -9.19
C GLN A 115 -2.70 13.95 -7.72
N ARG A 116 -3.57 14.92 -7.41
CA ARG A 116 -3.85 15.32 -6.02
C ARG A 116 -4.61 14.19 -5.30
N LEU A 117 -4.17 13.86 -4.09
CA LEU A 117 -4.77 12.82 -3.26
C LEU A 117 -6.19 13.18 -2.80
N LEU A 118 -6.38 14.42 -2.32
CA LEU A 118 -7.62 14.85 -1.66
C LEU A 118 -8.72 15.21 -2.66
N ARG A 119 -9.18 14.19 -3.39
CA ARG A 119 -10.29 14.26 -4.34
C ARG A 119 -11.56 13.65 -3.77
N ALA A 120 -12.71 13.92 -4.38
CA ALA A 120 -14.00 13.41 -3.94
C ALA A 120 -14.03 11.87 -3.73
N PRO A 121 -13.44 11.03 -4.60
CA PRO A 121 -13.36 9.58 -4.37
C PRO A 121 -12.55 9.20 -3.12
N PHE A 122 -11.43 9.90 -2.86
CA PHE A 122 -10.63 9.71 -1.64
C PHE A 122 -11.47 10.03 -0.41
N PHE A 123 -12.20 11.15 -0.41
CA PHE A 123 -13.05 11.50 0.74
C PHE A 123 -14.15 10.48 0.99
N ARG A 124 -14.77 9.92 -0.05
CA ARG A 124 -15.76 8.85 0.12
C ARG A 124 -15.15 7.59 0.73
N LEU A 125 -13.98 7.17 0.26
CA LEU A 125 -13.26 6.04 0.82
C LEU A 125 -12.84 6.32 2.28
N ALA A 126 -12.24 7.47 2.55
CA ALA A 126 -11.83 7.89 3.89
C ALA A 126 -13.01 7.91 4.87
N ALA A 127 -14.17 8.45 4.46
CA ALA A 127 -15.37 8.47 5.28
C ALA A 127 -15.84 7.08 5.69
N SER A 128 -15.74 6.08 4.80
CA SER A 128 -16.12 4.69 5.10
C SER A 128 -15.19 4.00 6.12
N ARG A 129 -13.93 4.46 6.23
CA ARG A 129 -12.94 3.89 7.16
C ARG A 129 -12.88 4.60 8.50
N LEU A 130 -13.38 5.83 8.58
CA LEU A 130 -13.45 6.62 9.81
C LEU A 130 -14.65 6.19 10.67
N ARG A 131 -14.42 6.03 11.98
CA ARG A 131 -15.51 5.85 12.94
C ARG A 131 -16.31 7.16 13.11
N PRO A 132 -17.54 7.12 13.65
CA PRO A 132 -18.28 8.33 13.99
C PRO A 132 -17.46 9.29 14.87
N GLY A 133 -17.34 10.55 14.44
CA GLY A 133 -16.54 11.58 15.11
C GLY A 133 -15.06 11.64 14.69
N GLY A 134 -14.59 10.68 13.88
CA GLY A 134 -13.27 10.74 13.24
C GLY A 134 -13.21 11.82 12.16
N ALA A 135 -11.99 12.13 11.68
CA ALA A 135 -11.80 13.14 10.64
C ALA A 135 -10.56 12.88 9.79
N VAL A 136 -10.58 13.38 8.54
CA VAL A 136 -9.34 13.65 7.79
C VAL A 136 -8.77 14.98 8.29
N LEU A 137 -7.56 14.94 8.83
CA LEU A 137 -6.78 16.08 9.32
C LEU A 137 -5.81 16.50 8.21
N PHE A 138 -6.09 17.63 7.56
CA PHE A 138 -5.30 18.09 6.42
C PHE A 138 -4.59 19.40 6.73
N THR A 139 -3.27 19.39 6.59
CA THR A 139 -2.43 20.58 6.74
C THR A 139 -1.62 20.81 5.48
N THR A 140 -1.56 22.05 4.97
CA THR A 140 -0.76 22.39 3.79
C THR A 140 -0.28 23.84 3.85
N ASP A 141 0.84 24.13 3.21
CA ASP A 141 1.34 25.49 2.95
C ASP A 141 0.83 26.06 1.62
N HIS A 142 0.09 25.27 0.84
CA HIS A 142 -0.34 25.62 -0.51
C HIS A 142 -1.83 25.97 -0.59
N GLU A 143 -2.13 27.27 -0.74
CA GLU A 143 -3.49 27.81 -0.74
C GLU A 143 -4.41 27.18 -1.79
N GLU A 144 -3.98 27.09 -3.06
CA GLU A 144 -4.84 26.48 -4.10
C GLU A 144 -5.14 25.00 -3.85
N TYR A 145 -4.25 24.28 -3.16
CA TYR A 145 -4.52 22.89 -2.81
C TYR A 145 -5.45 22.82 -1.60
N PHE A 146 -5.31 23.75 -0.66
CA PHE A 146 -6.24 23.90 0.45
C PHE A 146 -7.68 24.10 -0.03
N GLU A 147 -7.89 25.08 -0.91
CA GLU A 147 -9.20 25.36 -1.49
C GLU A 147 -9.71 24.20 -2.35
N PHE A 148 -8.83 23.58 -3.13
CA PHE A 148 -9.17 22.40 -3.93
C PHE A 148 -9.70 21.26 -3.04
N ALA A 149 -9.00 20.92 -1.96
CA ALA A 149 -9.43 19.87 -1.05
C ALA A 149 -10.77 20.22 -0.38
N CYS A 150 -11.00 21.49 -0.03
CA CYS A 150 -12.29 21.93 0.51
C CYS A 150 -13.44 21.74 -0.50
N ARG A 151 -13.23 22.12 -1.77
CA ARG A 151 -14.22 21.90 -2.84
C ARG A 151 -14.47 20.42 -3.10
N GLU A 152 -13.42 19.60 -3.16
CA GLU A 152 -13.54 18.16 -3.38
C GLU A 152 -14.25 17.45 -2.21
N ALA A 153 -14.03 17.91 -0.97
CA ALA A 153 -14.74 17.42 0.20
C ALA A 153 -16.24 17.73 0.11
N GLU A 154 -16.61 18.95 -0.29
CA GLU A 154 -18.01 19.32 -0.52
C GLU A 154 -18.63 18.49 -1.67
N GLN A 155 -17.93 18.36 -2.80
CA GLN A 155 -18.38 17.57 -3.95
C GLN A 155 -18.54 16.08 -3.63
N SER A 156 -17.80 15.54 -2.66
CA SER A 156 -17.97 14.16 -2.21
C SER A 156 -19.36 13.89 -1.63
N GLY A 157 -20.03 14.94 -1.12
CA GLY A 157 -21.35 14.88 -0.47
C GLY A 157 -21.35 14.23 0.91
N VAL A 158 -20.20 13.82 1.44
CA VAL A 158 -20.11 12.98 2.67
C VAL A 158 -19.19 13.56 3.74
N MET A 159 -18.63 14.75 3.50
CA MET A 159 -17.71 15.41 4.42
C MET A 159 -18.20 16.82 4.76
N ARG A 160 -18.16 17.16 6.05
CA ARG A 160 -18.27 18.53 6.54
C ARG A 160 -16.88 19.09 6.79
N THR A 161 -16.60 20.25 6.23
CA THR A 161 -15.33 20.97 6.43
C THR A 161 -15.38 21.84 7.69
N GLU A 162 -14.40 21.68 8.57
CA GLU A 162 -14.19 22.52 9.74
C GLU A 162 -12.79 23.15 9.68
N LEU A 163 -12.74 24.46 9.47
CA LEU A 163 -11.50 25.24 9.46
C LEU A 163 -10.98 25.41 10.89
N ARG A 164 -9.69 25.15 11.10
CA ARG A 164 -9.02 25.21 12.40
C ARG A 164 -7.58 25.68 12.21
N ASP A 165 -6.95 26.10 13.29
CA ASP A 165 -5.50 26.32 13.27
C ASP A 165 -4.76 24.98 13.11
N PRO A 166 -3.60 24.96 12.43
CA PRO A 166 -2.76 23.77 12.36
C PRO A 166 -2.42 23.26 13.76
N PRO A 167 -2.57 21.96 14.04
CA PRO A 167 -2.18 21.42 15.33
C PRO A 167 -0.66 21.58 15.51
N PRO A 168 -0.17 21.86 16.74
CA PRO A 168 1.27 22.05 16.98
C PRO A 168 2.13 20.91 16.42
N ALA A 169 1.65 19.67 16.49
CA ALA A 169 2.34 18.50 15.93
C ALA A 169 2.58 18.59 14.41
N ALA A 170 1.65 19.15 13.64
CA ALA A 170 1.80 19.32 12.19
C ALA A 170 2.90 20.34 11.86
N LEU A 171 3.11 21.32 12.74
CA LEU A 171 4.12 22.36 12.59
C LEU A 171 5.55 21.87 12.90
N GLU A 172 5.70 20.66 13.45
CA GLU A 172 6.98 20.02 13.72
C GLU A 172 7.46 19.09 12.60
N THR A 173 6.68 18.95 11.52
CA THR A 173 7.07 18.20 10.33
C THR A 173 8.27 18.87 9.62
N LYS A 174 9.02 18.10 8.84
CA LYS A 174 10.18 18.62 8.10
C LYS A 174 9.81 19.81 7.21
N TYR A 175 8.67 19.72 6.53
CA TYR A 175 8.19 20.77 5.63
C TYR A 175 7.73 21.99 6.41
N ALA A 176 6.94 21.84 7.46
CA ALA A 176 6.53 22.96 8.30
C ALA A 176 7.73 23.75 8.85
N LEU A 177 8.76 23.07 9.34
CA LEU A 177 9.98 23.74 9.83
C LEU A 177 10.69 24.53 8.74
N LYS A 178 10.83 23.95 7.53
CA LYS A 178 11.39 24.63 6.36
C LYS A 178 10.57 25.85 5.96
N TRP A 179 9.24 25.74 5.95
CA TRP A 179 8.34 26.82 5.53
C TRP A 179 8.29 27.95 6.56
N ARG A 180 8.36 27.62 7.85
CA ARG A 180 8.50 28.59 8.92
C ARG A 180 9.75 29.45 8.78
N GLU A 181 10.89 28.88 8.39
CA GLU A 181 12.12 29.63 8.11
C GLU A 181 11.96 30.61 6.93
N LEU A 182 11.08 30.29 5.99
CA LEU A 182 10.75 31.13 4.83
C LEU A 182 9.59 32.10 5.07
N GLY A 183 9.02 32.12 6.29
CA GLY A 183 7.88 32.98 6.63
C GLY A 183 6.55 32.55 5.97
N ILE A 184 6.47 31.32 5.46
CA ILE A 184 5.28 30.76 4.83
C ILE A 184 4.42 30.09 5.90
N GLY A 185 3.16 30.49 5.99
CA GLY A 185 2.17 29.92 6.92
C GLY A 185 1.61 28.58 6.44
N ALA A 186 0.81 27.93 7.29
CA ALA A 186 0.09 26.71 6.94
C ALA A 186 -1.40 26.87 7.24
N GLN A 187 -2.23 26.29 6.37
CA GLN A 187 -3.67 26.18 6.54
C GLN A 187 -4.02 24.78 7.03
N HIS A 188 -5.12 24.68 7.77
CA HIS A 188 -5.58 23.41 8.30
C HIS A 188 -7.11 23.27 8.26
N ALA A 189 -7.56 22.08 7.90
CA ALA A 189 -8.96 21.70 7.87
C ALA A 189 -9.14 20.30 8.45
N ARG A 190 -10.28 20.12 9.14
CA ARG A 190 -10.80 18.81 9.51
C ARG A 190 -11.98 18.50 8.59
N PHE A 191 -11.93 17.38 7.88
CA PHE A 191 -13.07 16.87 7.11
C PHE A 191 -13.73 15.76 7.90
N VAL A 192 -14.92 16.05 8.43
CA VAL A 192 -15.66 15.16 9.33
C VAL A 192 -16.76 14.45 8.54
N PRO A 193 -16.83 13.10 8.56
CA PRO A 193 -17.88 12.37 7.87
C PRO A 193 -19.28 12.78 8.36
N THR A 194 -20.22 12.93 7.42
CA THR A 194 -21.62 13.32 7.72
C THR A 194 -22.60 12.16 7.61
N ALA A 195 -22.16 11.01 7.08
CA ALA A 195 -22.97 9.83 6.89
C ALA A 195 -22.40 8.62 7.64
N ASP A 196 -23.24 7.60 7.83
CA ASP A 196 -22.84 6.35 8.46
C ASP A 196 -21.75 5.63 7.63
N PRO A 197 -20.62 5.24 8.24
CA PRO A 197 -19.49 4.67 7.51
C PRO A 197 -19.81 3.35 6.82
N HIS A 198 -20.64 2.49 7.43
CA HIS A 198 -21.02 1.20 6.83
C HIS A 198 -21.99 1.38 5.65
N ALA A 199 -22.93 2.33 5.76
CA ALA A 199 -23.80 2.69 4.65
C ALA A 199 -22.98 3.24 3.47
N LEU A 200 -21.95 4.05 3.73
CA LEU A 200 -21.04 4.53 2.69
C LEU A 200 -20.22 3.41 2.07
N ALA A 201 -19.64 2.52 2.90
CA ALA A 201 -18.86 1.37 2.43
C ALA A 201 -19.66 0.49 1.47
N ALA A 202 -20.95 0.25 1.76
CA ALA A 202 -21.84 -0.53 0.89
C ALA A 202 -22.07 0.09 -0.50
N THR A 203 -21.81 1.38 -0.68
CA THR A 203 -21.91 2.08 -1.98
C THR A 203 -20.61 2.13 -2.76
N LEU A 204 -19.47 1.83 -2.10
CA LEU A 204 -18.17 1.85 -2.76
C LEU A 204 -18.03 0.62 -3.68
N PRO A 205 -17.29 0.74 -4.78
CA PRO A 205 -16.89 -0.43 -5.53
C PRO A 205 -16.16 -1.41 -4.60
N ARG A 206 -16.32 -2.70 -4.85
CA ARG A 206 -15.55 -3.72 -4.13
C ARG A 206 -14.06 -3.47 -4.39
N PRO A 207 -13.19 -3.71 -3.39
CA PRO A 207 -11.76 -3.56 -3.58
C PRO A 207 -11.29 -4.39 -4.77
N ASP A 208 -10.53 -3.77 -5.67
CA ASP A 208 -9.90 -4.44 -6.81
C ASP A 208 -8.88 -5.47 -6.33
N ILE A 209 -8.24 -5.19 -5.19
CA ILE A 209 -7.23 -6.04 -4.56
C ILE A 209 -7.91 -6.93 -3.54
N ARG A 210 -7.89 -8.24 -3.78
CA ARG A 210 -8.31 -9.26 -2.82
C ARG A 210 -7.16 -10.21 -2.56
N ALA A 211 -6.65 -10.21 -1.34
CA ALA A 211 -5.84 -11.34 -0.89
C ALA A 211 -6.74 -12.58 -0.89
N LEU A 212 -6.24 -13.67 -1.44
CA LEU A 212 -6.98 -14.92 -1.42
C LEU A 212 -7.14 -15.43 0.03
N PRO A 213 -8.25 -16.12 0.35
CA PRO A 213 -8.45 -16.74 1.65
C PRO A 213 -7.23 -17.56 2.07
N LEU A 214 -6.93 -17.67 3.36
CA LEU A 214 -5.76 -18.42 3.88
C LEU A 214 -5.68 -19.86 3.33
N GLU A 215 -6.83 -20.48 3.06
CA GLU A 215 -6.95 -21.82 2.47
C GLU A 215 -6.47 -21.86 1.00
N ASP A 216 -6.62 -20.75 0.27
CA ASP A 216 -6.23 -20.55 -1.13
C ASP A 216 -4.85 -19.87 -1.29
N GLN A 217 -4.16 -19.56 -0.18
CA GLN A 217 -2.80 -18.99 -0.14
C GLN A 217 -1.70 -20.05 -0.34
N ALA A 218 -2.05 -21.27 -0.78
CA ALA A 218 -1.05 -22.21 -1.27
C ALA A 218 -0.18 -21.50 -2.31
N LEU A 219 1.15 -21.60 -2.14
CA LEU A 219 2.08 -20.91 -3.03
C LEU A 219 1.79 -21.32 -4.48
N PRO A 220 1.47 -20.35 -5.37
CA PRO A 220 1.14 -20.68 -6.73
C PRO A 220 2.33 -21.36 -7.39
N HIS A 221 2.04 -22.49 -8.03
CA HIS A 221 3.05 -23.33 -8.64
C HIS A 221 2.52 -24.11 -9.84
N ALA A 222 3.44 -24.57 -10.67
CA ALA A 222 3.22 -25.57 -11.69
C ALA A 222 4.34 -26.61 -11.64
N ILE A 223 4.03 -27.81 -12.08
CA ILE A 223 5.01 -28.86 -12.36
C ILE A 223 5.02 -29.07 -13.87
N VAL A 224 6.20 -28.94 -14.46
CA VAL A 224 6.41 -29.10 -15.91
C VAL A 224 7.57 -30.05 -16.17
N THR A 225 7.61 -30.67 -17.33
CA THR A 225 8.79 -31.36 -17.85
C THR A 225 9.42 -30.46 -18.91
N LEU A 226 10.67 -30.07 -18.71
CA LEU A 226 11.42 -29.27 -19.68
C LEU A 226 11.97 -30.18 -20.79
N PRO A 227 12.11 -29.69 -22.03
CA PRO A 227 12.85 -30.39 -23.06
C PRO A 227 14.33 -30.51 -22.69
N ASP A 228 15.06 -31.44 -23.31
CA ASP A 228 16.50 -31.56 -23.19
C ASP A 228 17.14 -31.44 -24.58
N PRO A 229 17.98 -30.41 -24.85
CA PRO A 229 18.39 -29.34 -23.93
C PRO A 229 17.30 -28.26 -23.73
N PHE A 230 17.31 -27.62 -22.56
CA PHE A 230 16.52 -26.41 -22.28
C PHE A 230 17.44 -25.26 -21.87
N ASP A 231 17.18 -24.08 -22.42
CA ASP A 231 17.80 -22.83 -21.97
C ASP A 231 16.80 -21.66 -22.04
N LEU A 232 17.04 -20.66 -21.18
CA LEU A 232 16.21 -19.45 -21.05
C LEU A 232 17.06 -18.18 -21.19
N THR A 233 18.25 -18.28 -21.78
CA THR A 233 19.15 -17.13 -21.99
C THR A 233 18.66 -16.19 -23.09
N ASP A 234 17.81 -16.67 -23.99
CA ASP A 234 17.15 -15.89 -25.05
C ASP A 234 15.84 -15.23 -24.59
N PHE A 235 15.65 -15.09 -23.27
CA PHE A 235 14.42 -14.55 -22.70
C PHE A 235 14.19 -13.10 -23.14
N GLU A 236 12.98 -12.83 -23.61
CA GLU A 236 12.54 -11.48 -23.98
C GLU A 236 11.48 -10.98 -23.00
N LYS A 237 11.55 -9.68 -22.68
CA LYS A 237 10.54 -9.01 -21.87
C LYS A 237 9.17 -9.17 -22.52
N GLY A 238 8.19 -9.64 -21.75
CA GLY A 238 6.83 -9.89 -22.21
C GLY A 238 5.79 -9.32 -21.25
N ALA A 239 4.59 -9.05 -21.76
CA ALA A 239 3.45 -8.64 -20.94
C ALA A 239 2.24 -9.52 -21.21
N VAL A 240 1.56 -9.94 -20.13
CA VAL A 240 0.31 -10.69 -20.16
C VAL A 240 -0.74 -9.84 -19.47
N ARG A 241 -1.83 -9.52 -20.19
CA ARG A 241 -2.95 -8.76 -19.66
C ARG A 241 -4.12 -9.70 -19.38
N GLY A 242 -4.64 -9.64 -18.17
CA GLY A 242 -5.82 -10.39 -17.75
C GLY A 242 -6.91 -9.46 -17.21
N PRO A 243 -8.06 -10.03 -16.79
CA PRO A 243 -9.10 -9.25 -16.13
C PRO A 243 -8.59 -8.64 -14.82
N GLY A 244 -8.46 -7.31 -14.77
CA GLY A 244 -8.07 -6.57 -13.57
C GLY A 244 -6.58 -6.64 -13.19
N HIS A 245 -5.72 -7.23 -14.03
CA HIS A 245 -4.28 -7.30 -13.74
C HIS A 245 -3.42 -7.29 -15.01
N THR A 246 -2.19 -6.77 -14.88
CA THR A 246 -1.14 -6.87 -15.89
C THR A 246 0.10 -7.49 -15.26
N VAL A 247 0.63 -8.54 -15.88
CA VAL A 247 1.91 -9.14 -15.51
C VAL A 247 2.92 -8.79 -16.59
N VAL A 248 4.03 -8.16 -16.20
CA VAL A 248 5.18 -7.90 -17.06
C VAL A 248 6.33 -8.77 -16.59
N LEU A 249 6.72 -9.76 -17.40
CA LEU A 249 7.93 -10.53 -17.18
C LEU A 249 9.12 -9.69 -17.66
N LEU A 250 9.97 -9.25 -16.74
CA LEU A 250 11.01 -8.26 -16.99
C LEU A 250 12.32 -8.87 -17.46
N ASP A 251 12.78 -9.91 -16.77
CA ASP A 251 14.11 -10.48 -16.97
C ASP A 251 14.16 -11.92 -16.43
N ALA A 252 15.11 -12.72 -16.92
CA ALA A 252 15.34 -14.09 -16.49
C ALA A 252 16.81 -14.30 -16.10
N TYR A 253 17.02 -14.82 -14.90
CA TYR A 253 18.33 -15.05 -14.31
C TYR A 253 18.61 -16.54 -14.22
N ARG A 254 19.80 -16.95 -14.64
CA ARG A 254 20.30 -18.32 -14.47
C ARG A 254 21.23 -18.41 -13.27
N SER A 255 21.05 -19.45 -12.46
CA SER A 255 21.98 -19.75 -11.36
C SER A 255 23.35 -20.21 -11.91
N LEU A 256 24.43 -19.65 -11.36
CA LEU A 256 25.80 -20.05 -11.73
C LEU A 256 26.22 -21.39 -11.12
N ARG A 257 25.51 -21.87 -10.10
CA ARG A 257 25.87 -23.08 -9.33
C ARG A 257 24.94 -24.25 -9.58
N ARG A 258 23.72 -23.97 -10.04
CA ARG A 258 22.65 -24.96 -10.20
C ARG A 258 22.01 -24.75 -11.56
N HIS A 259 21.43 -25.79 -12.13
CA HIS A 259 20.62 -25.67 -13.35
C HIS A 259 19.23 -25.11 -13.02
N GLU A 260 19.18 -23.93 -12.39
CA GLU A 260 17.95 -23.26 -11.94
C GLU A 260 17.84 -21.90 -12.62
N TYR A 261 16.61 -21.46 -12.88
CA TYR A 261 16.31 -20.14 -13.40
C TYR A 261 15.38 -19.39 -12.46
N THR A 262 15.35 -18.07 -12.56
CA THR A 262 14.42 -17.20 -11.83
C THR A 262 13.98 -16.08 -12.75
N VAL A 263 12.68 -15.88 -12.88
CA VAL A 263 12.10 -14.79 -13.68
C VAL A 263 11.63 -13.69 -12.74
N LEU A 264 12.04 -12.45 -13.01
CA LEU A 264 11.51 -11.26 -12.36
C LEU A 264 10.23 -10.84 -13.08
N ALA A 265 9.15 -10.70 -12.33
CA ALA A 265 7.87 -10.25 -12.85
C ALA A 265 7.37 -9.05 -12.04
N HIS A 266 6.76 -8.11 -12.75
CA HIS A 266 6.08 -6.96 -12.20
C HIS A 266 4.57 -7.16 -12.40
N VAL A 267 3.82 -7.10 -11.30
CA VAL A 267 2.37 -7.36 -11.27
C VAL A 267 1.66 -6.08 -10.89
N GLU A 268 0.76 -5.61 -11.76
CA GLU A 268 -0.09 -4.44 -11.54
C GLU A 268 -1.54 -4.87 -11.37
N GLU A 269 -2.16 -4.49 -10.27
CA GLU A 269 -3.56 -4.76 -9.89
C GLU A 269 -4.18 -3.47 -9.34
N GLY A 270 -4.73 -2.65 -10.24
CA GLY A 270 -5.19 -1.30 -9.89
C GLY A 270 -4.02 -0.44 -9.41
N GLU A 271 -4.13 0.09 -8.18
CA GLU A 271 -3.08 0.89 -7.53
C GLU A 271 -1.98 0.04 -6.87
N LEU A 272 -2.13 -1.29 -6.81
CA LEU A 272 -1.13 -2.17 -6.23
C LEU A 272 -0.16 -2.66 -7.28
N THR A 273 1.12 -2.39 -7.02
CA THR A 273 2.24 -2.95 -7.76
C THR A 273 3.03 -3.90 -6.86
N GLN A 274 3.27 -5.12 -7.34
CA GLN A 274 4.10 -6.12 -6.67
C GLN A 274 5.22 -6.60 -7.61
N GLU A 275 6.47 -6.53 -7.15
CA GLU A 275 7.58 -7.20 -7.81
C GLU A 275 7.76 -8.59 -7.20
N VAL A 276 7.70 -9.61 -8.04
CA VAL A 276 7.78 -11.01 -7.63
C VAL A 276 8.85 -11.76 -8.41
N LEU A 277 9.44 -12.75 -7.76
CA LEU A 277 10.37 -13.69 -8.39
C LEU A 277 9.67 -15.04 -8.56
N VAL A 278 9.73 -15.60 -9.76
CA VAL A 278 9.22 -16.95 -10.06
C VAL A 278 10.42 -17.86 -10.32
N GLY A 279 10.65 -18.81 -9.42
CA GLY A 279 11.74 -19.77 -9.53
C GLY A 279 11.35 -20.95 -10.43
N ILE A 280 12.30 -21.43 -11.22
CA ILE A 280 12.22 -22.61 -12.08
C ILE A 280 13.31 -23.56 -11.62
N THR A 281 12.93 -24.64 -10.95
CA THR A 281 13.85 -25.54 -10.24
C THR A 281 13.63 -26.99 -10.70
N PRO A 282 14.58 -27.57 -11.46
CA PRO A 282 14.56 -29.00 -11.78
C PRO A 282 14.64 -29.87 -10.53
N ARG A 283 14.02 -31.03 -10.58
CA ARG A 283 13.98 -32.04 -9.51
C ARG A 283 14.64 -33.33 -9.98
N ALA A 284 15.03 -34.17 -9.03
CA ALA A 284 15.72 -35.43 -9.30
C ALA A 284 14.85 -36.45 -10.06
N ASP A 285 13.51 -36.30 -10.02
CA ASP A 285 12.55 -37.14 -10.73
C ASP A 285 12.35 -36.75 -12.20
N GLY A 286 13.13 -35.78 -12.71
CA GLY A 286 13.01 -35.26 -14.07
C GLY A 286 11.91 -34.22 -14.27
N SER A 287 11.11 -33.93 -13.24
CA SER A 287 10.15 -32.81 -13.26
C SER A 287 10.81 -31.50 -12.88
N THR A 288 10.18 -30.39 -13.23
CA THR A 288 10.63 -29.02 -12.91
C THR A 288 9.51 -28.29 -12.19
N LEU A 289 9.85 -27.71 -11.03
CA LEU A 289 8.95 -26.89 -10.25
C LEU A 289 9.05 -25.43 -10.69
N VAL A 290 7.94 -24.87 -11.14
CA VAL A 290 7.77 -23.43 -11.36
C VAL A 290 6.97 -22.91 -10.18
N ARG A 291 7.50 -21.98 -9.39
CA ARG A 291 6.77 -21.46 -8.23
C ARG A 291 7.17 -20.05 -7.87
N LEU A 292 6.28 -19.35 -7.17
CA LEU A 292 6.62 -18.10 -6.51
C LEU A 292 7.76 -18.32 -5.49
N ALA A 293 8.79 -17.49 -5.59
CA ALA A 293 9.88 -17.44 -4.62
C ALA A 293 9.44 -16.65 -3.38
N LYS A 294 9.94 -17.06 -2.21
CA LYS A 294 9.68 -16.37 -0.93
C LYS A 294 10.62 -15.17 -0.79
N PHE A 295 10.43 -14.14 -1.61
CA PHE A 295 11.23 -12.92 -1.60
C PHE A 295 10.33 -11.70 -1.68
N GLY A 296 10.63 -10.65 -0.90
CA GLY A 296 9.94 -9.36 -0.99
C GLY A 296 8.60 -9.25 -0.25
N GLY A 297 8.12 -10.33 0.37
CA GLY A 297 6.84 -10.34 1.11
C GLY A 297 5.60 -10.02 0.25
N PRO A 298 5.44 -10.65 -0.95
CA PRO A 298 4.25 -10.44 -1.76
C PRO A 298 3.03 -11.10 -1.11
N ILE A 299 1.85 -10.56 -1.39
CA ILE A 299 0.59 -11.21 -1.06
C ILE A 299 0.12 -12.03 -2.26
N ILE A 300 -0.52 -13.17 -1.99
CA ILE A 300 -1.04 -14.02 -3.05
C ILE A 300 -2.37 -13.44 -3.54
N THR A 301 -2.31 -12.76 -4.67
CA THR A 301 -3.43 -12.19 -5.41
C THR A 301 -3.63 -12.92 -6.73
N THR A 302 -4.73 -12.62 -7.44
CA THR A 302 -4.98 -13.14 -8.78
C THR A 302 -3.83 -12.79 -9.75
N GLY A 303 -3.32 -11.56 -9.70
CA GLY A 303 -2.18 -11.13 -10.51
C GLY A 303 -0.89 -11.87 -10.19
N VAL A 304 -0.60 -12.14 -8.91
CA VAL A 304 0.58 -12.93 -8.51
C VAL A 304 0.46 -14.39 -8.95
N LYS A 305 -0.73 -14.98 -8.89
CA LYS A 305 -1.00 -16.30 -9.51
C LYS A 305 -0.78 -16.26 -11.02
N ALA A 306 -1.28 -15.21 -11.68
CA ALA A 306 -1.07 -15.01 -13.12
C ALA A 306 0.40 -14.84 -13.49
N ALA A 307 1.25 -14.33 -12.59
CA ALA A 307 2.69 -14.27 -12.84
C ALA A 307 3.34 -15.66 -12.95
N VAL A 308 2.98 -16.59 -12.07
CA VAL A 308 3.42 -17.98 -12.17
C VAL A 308 2.86 -18.64 -13.43
N ALA A 309 1.60 -18.36 -13.77
CA ALA A 309 0.99 -18.84 -15.01
C ALA A 309 1.68 -18.31 -16.27
N ALA A 310 2.05 -17.03 -16.30
CA ALA A 310 2.73 -16.39 -17.41
C ALA A 310 4.11 -17.00 -17.65
N VAL A 311 4.89 -17.24 -16.59
CA VAL A 311 6.18 -17.94 -16.68
C VAL A 311 5.98 -19.37 -17.17
N THR A 312 4.99 -20.08 -16.63
CA THR A 312 4.66 -21.45 -17.08
C THR A 312 4.31 -21.49 -18.57
N ALA A 313 3.51 -20.54 -19.05
CA ALA A 313 3.16 -20.42 -20.46
C ALA A 313 4.39 -20.14 -21.34
N GLU A 314 5.35 -19.34 -20.87
CA GLU A 314 6.59 -19.07 -21.59
C GLU A 314 7.48 -20.32 -21.73
N LEU A 315 7.48 -21.19 -20.72
CA LEU A 315 8.14 -22.50 -20.80
C LEU A 315 7.43 -23.43 -21.79
N VAL A 316 6.10 -23.43 -21.83
CA VAL A 316 5.33 -24.25 -22.78
C VAL A 316 5.59 -23.84 -24.22
N LYS A 317 5.70 -22.54 -24.52
CA LYS A 317 6.11 -22.06 -25.85
C LYS A 317 7.49 -22.59 -26.28
N ARG A 318 8.34 -22.93 -25.31
CA ARG A 318 9.67 -23.52 -25.50
C ARG A 318 9.67 -25.04 -25.43
N GLY A 319 8.50 -25.68 -25.52
CA GLY A 319 8.37 -27.13 -25.58
C GLY A 319 8.26 -27.83 -24.22
N ALA A 320 8.08 -27.09 -23.12
CA ALA A 320 7.78 -27.72 -21.83
C ALA A 320 6.36 -28.33 -21.82
N VAL A 321 6.21 -29.46 -21.13
CA VAL A 321 4.92 -30.16 -20.97
C VAL A 321 4.42 -29.98 -19.54
N ILE A 322 3.19 -29.48 -19.37
CA ILE A 322 2.57 -29.30 -18.06
C ILE A 322 2.10 -30.65 -17.52
N THR A 323 2.44 -30.95 -16.26
CA THR A 323 1.95 -32.14 -15.55
C THR A 323 1.00 -31.79 -14.41
N HIS A 324 1.16 -30.61 -13.79
CA HIS A 324 0.28 -30.13 -12.72
C HIS A 324 0.24 -28.60 -12.67
N LEU A 325 -0.92 -28.05 -12.34
CA LEU A 325 -1.14 -26.63 -12.07
C LEU A 325 -1.76 -26.48 -10.68
N GLY A 326 -1.17 -25.63 -9.85
CA GLY A 326 -1.61 -25.33 -8.49
C GLY A 326 -1.90 -23.83 -8.29
N TYR A 327 -2.52 -23.18 -9.28
CA TYR A 327 -2.93 -21.78 -9.23
C TYR A 327 -4.34 -21.58 -9.77
#